data_AF-A0A952B4J1-F1
#
_entry.id   AF-A0A952B4J1-F1
#
_cell.length_a   1.000
_cell.length_b   1.000
_cell.length_c   1.000
_cell.angle_alpha   90.00
_cell.angle_beta   90.00
_cell.angle_gamma   90.00
#
_symmetry.space_group_name_H-M   'P 1'
#
loop_
_entity.id
_entity.type
_entity.pdbx_description
1 polymer ?
#
loop_
_entity_poly.entity_id
_entity_poly.type
_entity_poly.pdbx_seq_one_letter_code
_entity_poly.pdbx_strand_id
1 'polypeptide(L)' 'MVTCYLITIMKDVIVKNVPDELHLRFKTFCVMNGISISACLRDYMQKLSVETIVTTETIIEMDDDADKMKS' A
#
# COMPACT_ATOMS: atom_id res chain seq x y z
N MET A 1 2.17 32.40 19.67
CA MET A 1 2.48 30.98 19.42
C MET A 1 1.15 30.24 19.37
N VAL A 2 0.71 29.82 18.18
CA VAL A 2 -0.55 29.06 18.01
C VAL A 2 -0.15 27.62 17.74
N THR A 3 -0.35 26.77 18.74
CA THR A 3 -0.16 25.33 18.60
C THR A 3 -1.40 24.76 17.92
N CYS A 4 -1.29 24.46 16.62
CA CYS A 4 -2.34 23.72 15.92
C CYS A 4 -2.23 22.24 16.27
N TYR A 5 -3.22 21.71 16.99
CA TYR A 5 -3.36 20.28 17.19
C TYR A 5 -3.91 19.64 15.92
N LEU A 6 -3.08 18.83 15.25
CA LEU A 6 -3.53 17.91 14.19
C LEU A 6 -4.27 16.74 14.85
N ILE A 7 -5.51 16.98 15.22
CA ILE A 7 -6.45 15.90 15.52
C ILE A 7 -6.77 15.23 14.18
N THR A 8 -6.06 14.13 13.87
CA THR A 8 -6.30 13.34 12.66
C THR A 8 -7.52 12.45 12.91
N ILE A 9 -8.72 13.02 12.77
CA ILE A 9 -9.98 12.28 12.79
C ILE A 9 -10.42 12.09 11.33
N MET A 10 -10.40 10.82 10.91
CA MET A 10 -11.00 10.26 9.68
C MET A 10 -10.42 10.73 8.33
N LYS A 11 -9.59 9.89 7.72
CA LYS A 11 -9.29 9.97 6.28
C LYS A 11 -10.31 9.13 5.51
N ASP A 12 -11.53 9.63 5.40
CA ASP A 12 -12.52 9.04 4.48
C ASP A 12 -12.04 9.26 3.03
N VAL A 13 -12.06 8.20 2.23
CA VAL A 13 -11.64 8.24 0.83
C VAL A 13 -12.85 8.03 -0.06
N ILE A 14 -13.11 9.00 -0.95
CA ILE A 14 -14.18 8.91 -1.94
C ILE A 14 -13.54 8.66 -3.30
N VAL A 15 -13.82 7.49 -3.87
CA VAL A 15 -13.40 7.15 -5.24
C VAL A 15 -14.51 7.60 -6.20
N LYS A 16 -14.21 8.56 -7.07
CA LYS A 16 -15.13 9.09 -8.08
C LYS A 16 -14.75 8.58 -9.47
N ASN A 17 -15.69 8.66 -10.41
CA ASN A 17 -15.48 8.34 -11.83
C ASN A 17 -15.00 6.90 -12.08
N VAL A 18 -15.49 5.94 -11.30
CA VAL A 18 -15.23 4.52 -11.55
C VAL A 18 -16.11 4.06 -12.72
N PRO A 19 -15.57 3.44 -13.78
CA PRO A 19 -16.36 2.88 -14.86
C PRO A 19 -17.39 1.86 -14.32
N ASP A 20 -18.62 1.93 -14.82
CA ASP A 20 -19.73 1.09 -14.32
C ASP A 20 -19.42 -0.40 -14.39
N GLU A 21 -18.78 -0.83 -15.47
CA GLU A 21 -18.37 -2.22 -15.64
C GLU A 21 -17.37 -2.66 -14.56
N LEU A 22 -16.40 -1.81 -14.24
CA LEU A 22 -15.39 -2.12 -13.22
C LEU A 22 -16.02 -2.15 -11.83
N HIS A 23 -16.91 -1.19 -11.54
CA HIS A 23 -17.68 -1.17 -10.30
C HIS A 23 -18.55 -2.41 -10.15
N LEU A 24 -19.24 -2.84 -11.21
CA LEU A 24 -20.06 -4.05 -11.21
C LEU A 24 -19.23 -5.31 -10.97
N ARG A 25 -18.12 -5.48 -11.69
CA ARG A 25 -17.21 -6.63 -11.51
C ARG A 25 -16.69 -6.69 -10.07
N PHE A 26 -16.24 -5.56 -9.53
CA PHE A 26 -15.74 -5.49 -8.15
C PHE A 26 -16.83 -5.79 -7.12
N LYS A 27 -18.03 -5.24 -7.31
CA LYS A 27 -19.18 -5.52 -6.45
C LYS A 27 -19.56 -7.00 -6.45
N THR A 28 -19.62 -7.63 -7.63
CA THR A 28 -19.91 -9.06 -7.76
C THR A 28 -18.88 -9.89 -7.02
N PHE A 29 -17.60 -9.59 -7.17
CA PHE A 29 -16.52 -10.25 -6.42
C PHE A 29 -16.73 -10.15 -4.91
N CYS A 30 -17.04 -8.95 -4.39
CA CYS A 30 -17.27 -8.74 -2.96
C CYS A 30 -18.46 -9.58 -2.45
N VAL A 31 -19.57 -9.57 -3.19
CA VAL A 31 -20.80 -10.32 -2.85
C VAL A 31 -20.56 -11.82 -2.85
N MET A 32 -19.84 -12.36 -3.84
CA MET A 32 -19.52 -13.79 -3.93
C MET A 32 -18.68 -14.28 -2.74
N ASN A 33 -17.84 -13.40 -2.18
CA ASN A 33 -17.04 -13.72 -1.00
C ASN A 33 -17.76 -13.42 0.32
N GLY A 34 -18.99 -12.88 0.28
CA GLY A 34 -19.74 -12.51 1.48
C GLY A 34 -19.16 -11.31 2.24
N ILE A 35 -18.38 -10.46 1.56
CA ILE A 35 -17.67 -9.33 2.17
C ILE A 35 -18.28 -8.01 1.66
N SER A 36 -18.35 -6.99 2.53
CA SER A 36 -18.78 -5.67 2.09
C SER A 36 -17.76 -5.02 1.14
N ILE A 37 -18.25 -4.23 0.17
CA ILE A 37 -17.40 -3.52 -0.80
C ILE A 37 -16.31 -2.70 -0.08
N SER A 38 -16.67 -2.00 0.99
CA SER A 38 -15.72 -1.19 1.77
C SER A 38 -14.64 -2.03 2.46
N ALA A 39 -14.98 -3.24 2.92
CA ALA A 39 -14.02 -4.13 3.57
C ALA A 39 -13.07 -4.77 2.55
N CYS A 40 -13.57 -5.20 1.38
CA CYS A 40 -12.72 -5.66 0.28
C CYS A 40 -11.75 -4.57 -0.17
N LEU A 41 -12.21 -3.33 -0.30
CA LEU A 41 -11.35 -2.22 -0.70
C LEU A 41 -10.26 -1.94 0.35
N ARG A 42 -10.60 -1.97 1.65
CA ARG A 42 -9.62 -1.80 2.73
C ARG A 42 -8.57 -2.91 2.73
N ASP A 43 -8.99 -4.16 2.58
CA ASP A 43 -8.08 -5.32 2.52
C ASP A 43 -7.11 -5.22 1.33
N TYR A 44 -7.62 -4.82 0.16
CA TYR A 44 -6.78 -4.62 -1.03
C TYR A 44 -5.75 -3.51 -0.83
N MET A 45 -6.16 -2.36 -0.28
CA MET A 45 -5.25 -1.23 -0.01
C MET A 45 -4.21 -1.57 1.06
N GLN A 46 -4.58 -2.37 2.07
CA GLN A 46 -3.64 -2.84 3.08
C GLN A 46 -2.59 -3.78 2.48
N LYS A 47 -3.01 -4.75 1.66
CA LYS A 47 -2.07 -5.67 0.98
C LYS A 47 -1.06 -4.92 0.11
N LEU A 48 -1.50 -3.93 -0.66
CA LEU A 48 -0.61 -3.09 -1.46
C LEU A 48 0.41 -2.31 -0.60
N SER A 49 -0.01 -1.84 0.58
CA SER A 49 0.89 -1.13 1.49
C SER A 49 1.97 -2.02 2.11
N VAL A 50 1.70 -3.32 2.27
CA VAL A 50 2.65 -4.29 2.81
C VAL A 50 3.64 -4.77 1.74
N GLU A 51 3.19 -4.98 0.51
CA GLU A 51 4.06 -5.42 -0.59
C GLU A 51 5.09 -4.35 -1.02
N THR A 52 4.84 -3.07 -0.73
CA THR A 52 5.77 -1.98 -1.07
C THR A 52 6.99 -1.92 -0.13
N ILE A 53 6.94 -2.53 1.05
CA ILE A 53 8.06 -2.49 2.01
C ILE A 53 9.15 -3.52 1.66
N VAL A 54 8.81 -4.59 0.93
CA VAL A 54 9.75 -5.71 0.68
C VAL A 54 10.80 -5.40 -0.40
N THR A 55 10.60 -4.38 -1.23
CA THR A 55 11.54 -4.05 -2.33
C THR A 55 12.56 -2.96 -2.01
N THR A 56 12.52 -2.34 -0.81
CA THR A 56 13.40 -1.19 -0.51
C THR A 56 14.63 -1.52 0.36
N GLU A 57 14.76 -2.76 0.87
CA GLU A 57 15.87 -3.15 1.77
C GLU A 57 16.80 -4.25 1.21
N THR A 58 17.11 -4.25 -0.09
CA THR A 58 18.18 -5.14 -0.62
C THR A 58 19.03 -4.46 -1.70
N ILE A 59 19.70 -3.37 -1.32
CA ILE A 59 21.00 -3.01 -1.90
C ILE A 59 21.89 -2.66 -0.70
N ILE A 60 22.45 -3.68 -0.06
CA ILE A 60 23.66 -3.49 0.74
C ILE A 60 24.80 -3.60 -0.27
N GLU A 61 25.46 -2.47 -0.47
CA GLU A 61 26.68 -2.31 -1.25
C GLU A 61 27.68 -3.41 -0.85
N MET A 62 28.07 -4.27 -1.81
CA MET A 62 29.28 -5.07 -1.68
C MET A 62 30.46 -4.19 -2.10
N ASP A 63 30.84 -3.26 -1.21
CA ASP A 63 32.16 -2.63 -1.24
C ASP A 63 32.99 -3.29 -0.13
N ASP A 64 33.83 -4.25 -0.50
CA ASP A 64 35.00 -4.61 0.29
C ASP A 64 36.13 -5.02 -0.66
N ASP A 65 36.88 -3.99 -1.05
CA ASP A 65 38.29 -3.94 -1.42
C ASP A 65 38.94 -5.15 -2.11
N ALA A 66 39.25 -4.94 -3.39
CA ALA A 66 40.36 -5.58 -4.05
C ALA A 66 41.70 -4.99 -3.57
N ASP A 67 42.67 -5.88 -3.40
CA ASP A 67 44.12 -5.63 -3.36
C ASP A 67 44.77 -5.28 -2.01
N LYS A 68 45.29 -6.32 -1.36
CA LYS A 68 46.59 -6.21 -0.70
C LYS A 68 47.43 -7.45 -0.98
N MET A 69 48.10 -7.43 -2.13
CA MET A 69 49.19 -8.36 -2.42
C MET A 69 50.35 -8.11 -1.43
N LYS A 70 50.50 -9.01 -0.46
CA LYS A 70 51.76 -9.28 0.26
C LYS A 70 51.85 -10.78 0.51
N SER A 71 52.63 -11.50 -0.28
CA SER A 71 54.03 -11.78 0.04
C SER A 71 54.65 -12.72 -0.99
#